data_AF-A0A2Z6AN87-F1
#
_entry.id   AF-A0A2Z6AN87-F1
#
_cell.length_a   1.000
_cell.length_b   1.000
_cell.length_c   1.000
_cell.angle_alpha   90.00
_cell.angle_beta   90.00
_cell.angle_gamma   90.00
#
_symmetry.space_group_name_H-M   'P 1'
#
loop_
_entity.id
_entity.type
_entity.pdbx_description
1 polymer ?
#
loop_
_entity_poly.entity_id
_entity_poly.type
_entity_poly.pdbx_seq_one_letter_code
_entity_poly.pdbx_strand_id
1 'polypeptide(L)'
;MDEQSQSIGTIKPPLEYSSAKAGRHAAKALAGAIPVVGSAVTELIDGLVPDPESNDRKRWEGEVTDSVNGLTDTVEQLSRPDRGQKVTFSGAQAFVASYLTENCSNGIPDYVDVDSLVAADSSFSREDIEDAIADLEGYGLVKSLDSFGGSGLIELTEHAYEAFDPPIMGWDPQEDARLLAAYLVTHRAEQSFSAPDLEAAMGWPRRRFNPALRVVAQYIRCVGDELQPHYVVTCVLPTSAEFSRLRRFAAGR
;
A
#
# COMPACT_ATOMS: atom_id res chain seq x y z
N MET A 1 -19.87 -4.90 -16.68
CA MET A 1 -18.43 -5.06 -16.94
C MET A 1 -17.81 -5.24 -15.58
N ASP A 2 -17.57 -6.50 -15.26
CA ASP A 2 -17.09 -7.00 -13.98
C ASP A 2 -15.62 -6.62 -13.78
N GLU A 3 -15.30 -5.99 -12.65
CA GLU A 3 -13.93 -5.93 -12.16
C GLU A 3 -13.79 -6.71 -10.87
N GLN A 4 -12.80 -7.59 -10.92
CA GLN A 4 -12.59 -8.72 -10.04
C GLN A 4 -11.94 -8.24 -8.74
N SER A 5 -12.58 -8.65 -7.65
CA SER A 5 -12.00 -8.69 -6.31
C SER A 5 -10.66 -9.45 -6.36
N GLN A 6 -9.53 -8.76 -6.22
CA GLN A 6 -8.26 -9.41 -5.95
C GLN A 6 -8.28 -9.91 -4.51
N SER A 7 -8.89 -11.08 -4.32
CA SER A 7 -8.59 -11.92 -3.16
C SER A 7 -7.08 -12.15 -3.15
N ILE A 8 -6.43 -12.02 -2.00
CA ILE A 8 -5.12 -12.65 -1.78
C ILE A 8 -5.36 -14.13 -2.04
N GLY A 9 -5.02 -14.55 -3.25
CA GLY A 9 -5.30 -15.88 -3.74
C GLY A 9 -4.54 -16.84 -2.85
N THR A 10 -5.25 -17.78 -2.23
CA THR A 10 -4.58 -18.95 -1.68
C THR A 10 -3.82 -19.58 -2.85
N ILE A 11 -2.49 -19.45 -2.86
CA ILE A 11 -1.65 -20.03 -3.90
C ILE A 11 -1.78 -21.55 -3.72
N LYS A 12 -2.61 -22.16 -4.56
CA LYS A 12 -2.81 -23.61 -4.54
C LYS A 12 -1.66 -24.26 -5.30
N PRO A 13 -0.98 -25.28 -4.73
CA PRO A 13 0.01 -26.02 -5.49
C PRO A 13 -0.66 -26.69 -6.71
N PRO A 14 0.07 -26.86 -7.82
CA PRO A 14 -0.47 -27.53 -9.00
C PRO A 14 -0.96 -28.93 -8.64
N LEU A 15 -2.13 -29.31 -9.15
CA LEU A 15 -2.72 -30.65 -8.96
C LEU A 15 -1.83 -31.69 -9.66
N GLU A 16 -1.39 -32.73 -8.94
CA GLU A 16 -0.69 -33.85 -9.56
C GLU A 16 -1.65 -34.63 -10.49
N TYR A 17 -1.46 -34.55 -11.80
CA TYR A 17 -2.27 -35.31 -12.77
C TYR A 17 -1.73 -36.73 -12.92
N SER A 18 -2.23 -37.66 -12.09
CA SER A 18 -1.79 -39.06 -12.07
C SER A 18 -2.00 -39.82 -13.40
N SER A 19 -3.00 -39.43 -14.20
CA SER A 19 -3.29 -40.04 -15.50
C SER A 19 -2.29 -39.68 -16.60
N ALA A 20 -1.67 -38.49 -16.53
CA ALA A 20 -0.63 -38.07 -17.46
C ALA A 20 0.68 -38.83 -17.24
N LYS A 21 1.07 -39.08 -15.97
CA LYS A 21 2.18 -39.97 -15.61
C LYS A 21 1.96 -41.40 -16.13
N ALA A 22 0.75 -41.95 -15.97
CA ALA A 22 0.42 -43.29 -16.44
C ALA A 22 0.55 -43.43 -17.97
N GLY A 23 0.08 -42.43 -18.73
CA GLY A 23 0.22 -42.39 -20.19
C GLY A 23 1.67 -42.32 -20.67
N ARG A 24 2.51 -41.50 -20.02
CA ARG A 24 3.94 -41.33 -20.36
C ARG A 24 4.76 -42.58 -20.02
N HIS A 25 4.43 -43.27 -18.92
CA HIS A 25 5.06 -44.55 -18.56
C HIS A 25 4.67 -45.68 -19.51
N ALA A 26 3.42 -45.75 -19.95
CA ALA A 26 2.97 -46.73 -20.95
C ALA A 26 3.63 -46.49 -22.32
N ALA A 27 3.75 -45.24 -22.75
CA ALA A 27 4.42 -44.88 -24.01
C ALA A 27 5.93 -45.18 -23.99
N LYS A 28 6.63 -44.90 -22.89
CA LYS A 28 8.05 -45.26 -22.71
C LYS A 28 8.27 -46.78 -22.67
N ALA A 29 7.34 -47.54 -22.09
CA ALA A 29 7.42 -49.00 -22.06
C ALA A 29 7.26 -49.63 -23.46
N LEU A 30 6.40 -49.07 -24.31
CA LEU A 30 6.23 -49.52 -25.70
C LEU A 30 7.43 -49.18 -26.59
N ALA A 31 8.06 -48.01 -26.39
CA ALA A 31 9.27 -47.62 -27.13
C ALA A 31 10.49 -48.50 -26.80
N GLY A 32 10.56 -49.04 -25.58
CA GLY A 32 11.63 -49.96 -25.16
C GLY A 32 11.54 -51.38 -25.73
N ALA A 33 10.46 -51.74 -26.42
CA ALA A 33 10.21 -53.10 -26.91
C ALA A 33 10.57 -53.32 -28.40
N ILE A 34 11.06 -52.30 -29.12
CA ILE A 34 11.41 -52.38 -30.54
C ILE A 34 12.94 -52.27 -30.72
N PRO A 35 13.66 -53.34 -31.11
CA PRO A 35 15.13 -53.41 -30.92
C PRO A 35 16.01 -52.55 -31.83
N VAL A 36 15.47 -51.86 -32.85
CA VAL A 36 16.32 -51.27 -33.92
C VAL A 36 16.10 -49.76 -34.14
N VAL A 37 15.15 -49.12 -33.44
CA VAL A 37 14.79 -47.70 -33.72
C VAL A 37 14.57 -46.90 -32.42
N GLY A 38 15.52 -46.95 -31.49
CA GLY A 38 15.35 -46.41 -30.14
C GLY A 38 15.51 -44.88 -29.98
N SER A 39 16.34 -44.20 -30.78
CA SER A 39 16.64 -42.77 -30.55
C SER A 39 15.64 -41.82 -31.22
N ALA A 40 15.33 -42.04 -32.50
CA ALA A 40 14.50 -41.12 -33.28
C ALA A 40 13.02 -41.07 -32.85
N VAL A 41 12.50 -42.16 -32.26
CA VAL A 41 11.10 -42.22 -31.77
C VAL A 41 10.95 -41.57 -30.40
N THR A 42 12.01 -41.58 -29.57
CA THR A 42 11.99 -40.98 -28.24
C THR A 42 11.94 -39.44 -28.33
N GLU A 43 12.67 -38.84 -29.27
CA GLU A 43 12.61 -37.39 -29.54
C GLU A 43 11.25 -36.94 -30.10
N LEU A 44 10.61 -37.78 -30.92
CA LEU A 44 9.27 -37.52 -31.45
C LEU A 44 8.18 -37.55 -30.36
N ILE A 45 8.34 -38.39 -29.33
CA ILE A 45 7.40 -38.47 -28.19
C ILE A 45 7.58 -37.28 -27.24
N ASP A 46 8.82 -36.86 -26.95
CA ASP A 46 9.09 -35.69 -26.11
C ASP A 46 8.72 -34.36 -26.81
N GLY A 47 8.64 -34.33 -28.14
CA GLY A 47 8.21 -33.15 -28.91
C GLY A 47 6.70 -32.98 -29.12
N LEU A 48 5.90 -34.05 -28.97
CA LEU A 48 4.45 -34.05 -29.28
C LEU A 48 3.53 -34.05 -28.05
N VAL A 49 4.05 -34.33 -26.86
CA VAL A 49 3.29 -34.27 -25.61
C VAL A 49 3.79 -33.09 -24.79
N PRO A 50 3.09 -31.95 -24.74
CA PRO A 50 3.51 -30.80 -23.94
C PRO A 50 3.61 -31.24 -22.47
N ASP A 51 4.74 -30.93 -21.83
CA ASP A 51 4.97 -31.15 -20.39
C ASP A 51 4.32 -29.98 -19.62
N PRO A 52 3.07 -30.12 -19.16
CA PRO A 52 2.33 -29.01 -18.56
C PRO A 52 2.91 -28.68 -17.18
N GLU A 53 3.53 -29.66 -16.52
CA GLU A 53 4.03 -29.56 -15.16
C GLU A 53 5.26 -28.64 -15.06
N SER A 54 6.08 -28.53 -16.10
CA SER A 54 7.33 -27.75 -16.03
C SER A 54 7.11 -26.24 -16.06
N ASN A 55 6.18 -25.76 -16.91
CA ASN A 55 5.87 -24.34 -17.03
C ASN A 55 4.96 -23.87 -15.90
N ASP A 56 3.98 -24.69 -15.51
CA ASP A 56 3.08 -24.37 -14.39
C ASP A 56 3.83 -24.36 -13.06
N ARG A 57 4.79 -25.28 -12.86
CA ARG A 57 5.63 -25.27 -11.66
C ARG A 57 6.59 -24.08 -11.65
N LYS A 58 7.27 -23.75 -12.76
CA LYS A 58 8.14 -22.56 -12.81
C LYS A 58 7.39 -21.27 -12.56
N ARG A 59 6.17 -21.17 -13.09
CA ARG A 59 5.28 -20.04 -12.85
C ARG A 59 4.85 -19.97 -11.39
N TRP A 60 4.43 -21.09 -10.80
CA TRP A 60 4.09 -21.17 -9.38
C TRP A 60 5.30 -20.84 -8.47
N GLU A 61 6.49 -21.36 -8.79
CA GLU A 61 7.74 -21.04 -8.10
C GLU A 61 8.05 -19.53 -8.17
N GLY A 62 7.88 -18.91 -9.34
CA GLY A 62 8.02 -17.47 -9.52
C GLY A 62 7.00 -16.67 -8.70
N GLU A 63 5.72 -17.02 -8.76
CA GLU A 63 4.65 -16.36 -8.00
C GLU A 63 4.85 -16.49 -6.47
N VAL A 64 5.39 -17.63 -6.00
CA VAL A 64 5.76 -17.84 -4.60
C VAL A 64 6.98 -17.01 -4.23
N THR A 65 8.02 -16.96 -5.07
CA THR A 65 9.20 -16.11 -4.84
C THR A 65 8.82 -14.64 -4.77
N ASP A 66 8.00 -14.14 -5.69
CA ASP A 66 7.55 -12.75 -5.69
C ASP A 66 6.70 -12.44 -4.46
N SER A 67 5.82 -13.37 -4.06
CA SER A 67 5.01 -13.22 -2.84
C SER A 67 5.86 -13.24 -1.56
N VAL A 68 6.85 -14.13 -1.48
CA VAL A 68 7.76 -14.24 -0.33
C VAL A 68 8.66 -13.01 -0.24
N ASN A 69 9.15 -12.50 -1.37
CA ASN A 69 9.92 -11.26 -1.41
C ASN A 69 9.05 -10.08 -0.95
N GLY A 70 7.82 -9.94 -1.47
CA GLY A 70 6.90 -8.89 -1.02
C GLY A 70 6.52 -9.01 0.48
N LEU A 71 6.38 -10.22 1.00
CA LEU A 71 6.19 -10.48 2.43
C LEU A 71 7.45 -10.17 3.25
N THR A 72 8.63 -10.42 2.71
CA THR A 72 9.92 -10.12 3.37
C THR A 72 10.12 -8.61 3.43
N ASP A 73 9.86 -7.88 2.35
CA ASP A 73 9.89 -6.42 2.31
C ASP A 73 8.89 -5.81 3.29
N THR A 74 7.68 -6.38 3.35
CA THR A 74 6.65 -5.97 4.31
C THR A 74 7.09 -6.28 5.74
N VAL A 75 7.63 -7.48 6.00
CA VAL A 75 8.12 -7.87 7.32
C VAL A 75 9.32 -7.03 7.72
N GLU A 76 10.22 -6.69 6.81
CA GLU A 76 11.38 -5.84 7.06
C GLU A 76 10.95 -4.40 7.36
N GLN A 77 9.97 -3.85 6.63
CA GLN A 77 9.31 -2.59 6.98
C GLN A 77 8.65 -2.65 8.36
N LEU A 78 7.96 -3.75 8.69
CA LEU A 78 7.30 -3.94 9.98
C LEU A 78 8.27 -4.24 11.14
N SER A 79 9.45 -4.79 10.84
CA SER A 79 10.48 -5.24 11.79
C SER A 79 11.62 -4.25 11.96
N ARG A 80 11.56 -3.06 11.34
CA ARG A 80 12.49 -1.97 11.63
C ARG A 80 12.49 -1.73 13.15
N PRO A 81 13.66 -1.79 13.81
CA PRO A 81 13.79 -1.75 15.27
C PRO A 81 13.34 -0.43 15.92
N ASP A 82 13.00 0.58 15.12
CA ASP A 82 12.57 1.91 15.58
C ASP A 82 11.11 2.02 16.04
N ARG A 83 10.34 0.91 16.07
CA ARG A 83 9.02 0.88 16.74
C ARG A 83 9.18 1.01 18.26
N GLY A 84 9.45 2.22 18.72
CA GLY A 84 9.53 2.57 20.14
C GLY A 84 10.64 3.57 20.48
N GLN A 85 11.57 3.85 19.56
CA GLN A 85 12.54 4.91 19.77
C GLN A 85 11.86 6.25 19.43
N LYS A 86 11.73 7.13 20.43
CA LYS A 86 11.29 8.51 20.19
C LYS A 86 12.39 9.22 19.41
N VAL A 87 12.25 9.22 18.09
CA VAL A 87 13.07 10.07 17.21
C VAL A 87 12.69 11.51 17.52
N THR A 88 13.70 12.32 17.82
CA THR A 88 13.50 13.76 18.07
C THR A 88 14.13 14.50 16.92
N PHE A 89 13.31 15.22 16.14
CA PHE A 89 13.78 16.09 15.07
C PHE A 89 14.17 17.45 15.63
N SER A 90 15.22 18.05 15.10
CA SER A 90 15.70 19.37 15.54
C SER A 90 16.31 20.14 14.37
N GLY A 91 16.50 21.46 14.54
CA GLY A 91 17.08 22.31 13.49
C GLY A 91 16.29 22.23 12.18
N ALA A 92 16.99 22.01 11.07
CA ALA A 92 16.41 21.96 9.74
C ALA A 92 15.32 20.87 9.60
N GLN A 93 15.48 19.71 10.24
CA GLN A 93 14.47 18.63 10.21
C GLN A 93 13.14 19.08 10.83
N ALA A 94 13.19 19.73 11.99
CA ALA A 94 12.00 20.23 12.66
C ALA A 94 11.35 21.38 11.88
N PHE A 95 12.16 22.23 11.26
CA PHE A 95 11.70 23.28 10.37
C PHE A 95 10.97 22.70 9.15
N VAL A 96 11.60 21.80 8.40
CA VAL A 96 11.00 21.16 7.21
C VAL A 96 9.71 20.44 7.58
N ALA A 97 9.71 19.64 8.65
CA ALA A 97 8.51 18.93 9.11
C ALA A 97 7.36 19.90 9.44
N SER A 98 7.64 20.97 10.20
CA SER A 98 6.63 21.97 10.56
C SER A 98 6.11 22.71 9.32
N TYR A 99 7.01 23.16 8.45
CA TYR A 99 6.64 23.87 7.24
C TYR A 99 5.73 23.03 6.34
N LEU A 100 6.11 21.79 6.05
CA LEU A 100 5.31 20.89 5.21
C LEU A 100 3.95 20.59 5.86
N THR A 101 3.91 20.33 7.17
CA THR A 101 2.67 19.99 7.88
C THR A 101 1.69 21.17 7.93
N GLU A 102 2.18 22.38 8.20
CA GLU A 102 1.36 23.59 8.32
C GLU A 102 0.88 24.11 6.97
N ASN A 103 1.66 23.94 5.90
CA ASN A 103 1.31 24.42 4.56
C ASN A 103 0.56 23.39 3.72
N CYS A 104 0.39 22.16 4.20
CA CYS A 104 -0.47 21.18 3.54
C CYS A 104 -1.95 21.53 3.75
N SER A 105 -2.64 21.91 2.68
CA SER A 105 -4.01 22.44 2.75
C SER A 105 -5.11 21.38 2.88
N ASN A 106 -4.87 20.16 2.37
CA ASN A 106 -5.91 19.16 2.18
C ASN A 106 -5.60 17.79 2.81
N GLY A 107 -4.38 17.49 3.29
CA GLY A 107 -4.07 16.20 3.93
C GLY A 107 -3.95 15.04 2.94
N ILE A 108 -3.70 15.40 1.70
CA ILE A 108 -3.33 14.53 0.59
C ILE A 108 -1.90 14.96 0.21
N PRO A 109 -1.05 14.05 -0.28
CA PRO A 109 0.27 14.43 -0.79
C PRO A 109 0.18 15.64 -1.73
N ASP A 110 0.90 16.69 -1.37
CA ASP A 110 1.07 17.91 -2.14
C ASP A 110 2.57 18.19 -2.23
N TYR A 111 2.99 18.81 -3.33
CA TYR A 111 4.40 18.98 -3.66
C TYR A 111 4.91 20.34 -3.21
N VAL A 112 5.99 20.33 -2.46
CA VAL A 112 6.75 21.54 -2.10
C VAL A 112 8.14 21.43 -2.68
N ASP A 113 8.60 22.48 -3.36
CA ASP A 113 9.97 22.54 -3.88
C ASP A 113 10.97 22.99 -2.79
N VAL A 114 12.21 22.53 -2.92
CA VAL A 114 13.31 22.90 -2.00
C VAL A 114 13.54 24.42 -1.94
N ASP A 115 13.36 25.14 -3.05
CA ASP A 115 13.63 26.57 -3.11
C ASP A 115 12.65 27.36 -2.25
N SER A 116 11.38 26.92 -2.20
CA SER A 116 10.36 27.45 -1.31
C SER A 116 10.74 27.27 0.16
N LEU A 117 11.34 26.14 0.55
CA LEU A 117 11.82 25.91 1.92
C LEU A 117 13.00 26.83 2.26
N VAL A 118 13.97 26.96 1.36
CA VAL A 118 15.12 27.86 1.52
C VAL A 118 14.68 29.33 1.63
N ALA A 119 13.67 29.71 0.85
CA ALA A 119 13.11 31.06 0.89
C ALA A 119 12.30 31.34 2.17
N ALA A 120 11.70 30.32 2.77
CA ALA A 120 10.87 30.44 3.97
C ALA A 120 11.69 30.68 5.25
N ASP A 121 12.91 30.13 5.35
CA ASP A 121 13.82 30.42 6.44
C ASP A 121 15.28 30.47 5.98
N SER A 122 15.81 31.70 5.86
CA SER A 122 17.20 31.95 5.47
C SER A 122 18.25 31.55 6.52
N SER A 123 17.83 31.05 7.69
CA SER A 123 18.74 30.57 8.74
C SER A 123 19.36 29.22 8.39
N PHE A 124 18.75 28.46 7.48
CA PHE A 124 19.24 27.19 6.99
C PHE A 124 19.83 27.34 5.59
N SER A 125 20.97 26.71 5.35
CA SER A 125 21.50 26.59 3.99
C SER A 125 20.67 25.60 3.19
N ARG A 126 20.82 25.63 1.85
CA ARG A 126 20.23 24.60 0.99
C ARG A 126 20.67 23.19 1.40
N GLU A 127 21.96 23.03 1.70
CA GLU A 127 22.55 21.75 2.11
C GLU A 127 21.91 21.25 3.41
N ASP A 128 21.70 22.13 4.41
CA ASP A 128 21.00 21.76 5.65
C ASP A 128 19.57 21.27 5.40
N ILE A 129 18.86 21.89 4.44
CA ILE A 129 17.49 21.50 4.07
C ILE A 129 17.48 20.18 3.31
N GLU A 130 18.41 19.98 2.37
CA GLU A 130 18.54 18.74 1.59
C GLU A 130 18.91 17.54 2.50
N ASP A 131 19.85 17.73 3.43
CA ASP A 131 20.19 16.72 4.45
C ASP A 131 18.98 16.40 5.34
N ALA A 132 18.25 17.43 5.78
CA ALA A 132 17.05 17.24 6.58
C ALA A 132 15.95 16.46 5.83
N ILE A 133 15.76 16.72 4.54
CA ILE A 133 14.82 15.97 3.70
C ILE A 133 15.28 14.52 3.58
N ALA A 134 16.56 14.27 3.31
CA ALA A 134 17.11 12.93 3.20
C ALA A 134 16.93 12.12 4.52
N ASP A 135 17.15 12.75 5.67
CA ASP A 135 16.89 12.15 6.98
C ASP A 135 15.40 11.78 7.15
N LEU A 136 14.50 12.73 6.88
CA LEU A 136 13.05 12.51 6.97
C LEU A 136 12.56 11.43 6.00
N GLU A 137 13.16 11.34 4.82
CA GLU A 137 12.90 10.30 3.83
C GLU A 137 13.40 8.93 4.31
N GLY A 138 14.54 8.88 5.00
CA GLY A 138 15.04 7.69 5.68
C GLY A 138 14.06 7.12 6.71
N TYR A 139 13.33 8.00 7.40
CA TYR A 139 12.22 7.64 8.30
C TYR A 139 10.90 7.34 7.59
N GLY A 140 10.83 7.51 6.27
CA GLY A 140 9.61 7.31 5.47
C GLY A 140 8.53 8.38 5.72
N LEU A 141 8.91 9.55 6.23
CA LEU A 141 7.99 10.65 6.56
C LEU A 141 7.81 11.62 5.39
N VAL A 142 8.78 11.69 4.49
CA VAL A 142 8.67 12.41 3.22
C VAL A 142 9.09 11.51 2.07
N LYS A 143 8.70 11.89 0.86
CA LYS A 143 9.25 11.35 -0.38
C LYS A 143 9.78 12.49 -1.23
N SER A 144 10.94 12.25 -1.83
CA SER A 144 11.56 13.17 -2.76
C SER A 144 11.38 12.66 -4.19
N LEU A 145 10.92 13.53 -5.07
CA LEU A 145 10.86 13.28 -6.51
C LEU A 145 11.90 14.15 -7.20
N ASP A 146 12.82 13.51 -7.90
CA ASP A 146 13.78 14.20 -8.74
C ASP A 146 13.04 14.93 -9.86
N SER A 147 13.12 16.26 -9.88
CA SER A 147 12.64 17.05 -11.00
C SER A 147 13.77 17.26 -12.02
N PHE A 148 13.44 17.15 -13.31
CA PHE A 148 14.35 17.59 -14.36
C PHE A 148 14.49 19.12 -14.30
N GLY A 149 15.56 19.63 -13.69
CA GLY A 149 15.84 21.07 -13.65
C GLY A 149 16.34 21.63 -12.31
N GLY A 150 16.39 20.84 -11.24
CA GLY A 150 17.26 21.15 -10.09
C GLY A 150 16.60 21.45 -8.76
N SER A 151 15.28 21.28 -8.60
CA SER A 151 14.64 21.36 -7.28
C SER A 151 13.75 20.14 -7.06
N GLY A 152 14.16 19.23 -6.19
CA GLY A 152 13.35 18.06 -5.83
C GLY A 152 11.98 18.50 -5.33
N LEU A 153 10.93 17.80 -5.76
CA LEU A 153 9.60 17.96 -5.19
C LEU A 153 9.47 17.06 -3.98
N ILE A 154 8.96 17.60 -2.88
CA ILE A 154 8.85 16.91 -1.60
C ILE A 154 7.38 16.75 -1.28
N GLU A 155 6.96 15.53 -0.94
CA GLU A 155 5.60 15.25 -0.46
C GLU A 155 5.63 14.62 0.94
N LEU A 156 4.66 14.98 1.79
CA LEU A 156 4.40 14.28 3.04
C LEU A 156 3.79 12.90 2.75
N THR A 157 4.30 11.88 3.44
CA THR A 157 3.70 10.55 3.42
C THR A 157 2.53 10.45 4.40
N GLU A 158 1.79 9.35 4.32
CA GLU A 158 0.72 9.05 5.26
C GLU A 158 1.24 8.91 6.71
N HIS A 159 2.44 8.36 6.87
CA HIS A 159 3.12 8.23 8.16
C HIS A 159 3.53 9.58 8.76
N ALA A 160 3.81 10.57 7.91
CA ALA A 160 4.12 11.93 8.34
C ALA A 160 2.96 12.54 9.12
N TYR A 161 1.72 12.33 8.67
CA TYR A 161 0.55 12.86 9.37
C TYR A 161 0.40 12.26 10.76
N GLU A 162 0.61 10.95 10.91
CA GLU A 162 0.58 10.30 12.23
C GLU A 162 1.70 10.78 13.16
N ALA A 163 2.89 11.07 12.61
CA ALA A 163 4.05 11.50 13.38
C ALA A 163 4.01 13.00 13.77
N PHE A 164 3.56 13.85 12.85
CA PHE A 164 3.70 15.31 12.95
C PHE A 164 2.41 16.03 13.35
N ASP A 165 1.23 15.54 12.98
CA ASP A 165 -0.02 16.24 13.30
C ASP A 165 -0.23 16.37 14.83
N PRO A 166 0.08 15.37 15.68
CA PRO A 166 -0.11 15.52 17.12
C PRO A 166 0.78 16.60 17.75
N PRO A 167 2.12 16.63 17.54
CA PRO A 167 2.97 17.65 18.12
C PRO A 167 2.85 19.04 17.47
N ILE A 168 2.47 19.13 16.19
CA ILE A 168 2.45 20.40 15.43
C ILE A 168 1.05 21.01 15.38
N MET A 169 0.04 20.22 15.01
CA MET A 169 -1.33 20.69 14.82
C MET A 169 -2.24 20.41 16.03
N GLY A 170 -1.80 19.53 16.95
CA GLY A 170 -2.63 19.04 18.05
C GLY A 170 -3.74 18.08 17.59
N TRP A 171 -3.66 17.55 16.37
CA TRP A 171 -4.61 16.58 15.83
C TRP A 171 -4.02 15.18 15.93
N ASP A 172 -4.86 14.19 16.20
CA ASP A 172 -4.44 12.80 16.23
C ASP A 172 -5.23 12.05 15.15
N PRO A 173 -4.62 11.77 13.98
CA PRO A 173 -5.30 11.08 12.89
C PRO A 173 -5.94 9.75 13.29
N GLN A 174 -5.37 9.03 14.26
CA GLN A 174 -5.91 7.76 14.74
C GLN A 174 -7.12 7.97 15.63
N GLU A 175 -7.08 8.94 16.55
CA GLU A 175 -8.24 9.28 17.38
C GLU A 175 -9.37 9.91 16.54
N ASP A 176 -9.02 10.78 15.60
CA ASP A 176 -9.94 11.38 14.65
C ASP A 176 -10.61 10.30 13.78
N ALA A 177 -9.85 9.29 13.34
CA ALA A 177 -10.42 8.14 12.64
C ALA A 177 -11.41 7.35 13.50
N ARG A 178 -11.16 7.21 14.81
CA ARG A 178 -12.13 6.55 15.72
C ARG A 178 -13.41 7.34 15.85
N LEU A 179 -13.33 8.66 15.96
CA LEU A 179 -14.50 9.54 15.99
C LEU A 179 -15.31 9.45 14.69
N LEU A 180 -14.63 9.46 13.54
CA LEU A 180 -15.27 9.28 12.23
C LEU A 180 -15.91 7.88 12.11
N ALA A 181 -15.24 6.82 12.55
CA ALA A 181 -15.79 5.47 12.58
C ALA A 181 -17.04 5.36 13.48
N ALA A 182 -17.03 6.01 14.65
CA ALA A 182 -18.18 6.07 15.54
C ALA A 182 -19.38 6.79 14.88
N TYR A 183 -19.11 7.86 14.13
CA TYR A 183 -20.12 8.57 13.36
C TYR A 183 -20.78 7.65 12.32
N LEU A 184 -19.98 6.95 11.51
CA LEU A 184 -20.49 6.00 10.49
C LEU A 184 -21.35 4.90 11.10
N VAL A 185 -20.93 4.33 12.24
CA VAL A 185 -21.68 3.27 12.94
C VAL A 185 -23.03 3.79 13.47
N THR A 186 -23.05 5.03 13.95
CA THR A 186 -24.28 5.69 14.45
C THR A 186 -25.27 5.93 13.31
N HIS A 187 -24.77 6.32 12.14
CA HIS A 187 -25.57 6.69 10.96
C HIS A 187 -25.73 5.55 9.94
N ARG A 188 -25.46 4.30 10.33
CA ARG A 188 -25.44 3.12 9.44
C ARG A 188 -26.71 2.89 8.59
N ALA A 189 -27.82 3.56 8.92
CA ALA A 189 -29.05 3.51 8.13
C ALA A 189 -28.89 4.12 6.73
N GLU A 190 -27.93 5.03 6.54
CA GLU A 190 -27.67 5.71 5.26
C GLU A 190 -26.98 4.81 4.22
N GLN A 191 -26.27 3.76 4.66
CA GLN A 191 -25.57 2.74 3.85
C GLN A 191 -24.45 3.24 2.92
N SER A 192 -24.47 4.51 2.52
CA SER A 192 -23.47 5.16 1.69
C SER A 192 -23.21 6.56 2.23
N PHE A 193 -21.93 6.94 2.31
CA PHE A 193 -21.52 8.24 2.82
C PHE A 193 -20.54 8.88 1.84
N SER A 194 -20.85 10.09 1.40
CA SER A 194 -19.92 10.88 0.57
C SER A 194 -18.88 11.57 1.47
N ALA A 195 -17.65 11.72 0.99
CA ALA A 195 -16.60 12.41 1.74
C ALA A 195 -16.93 13.89 2.02
N PRO A 196 -17.52 14.67 1.09
CA PRO A 196 -17.97 16.03 1.39
C PRO A 196 -19.02 16.11 2.51
N ASP A 197 -20.00 15.19 2.50
CA ASP A 197 -21.05 15.19 3.54
C ASP A 197 -20.46 14.80 4.90
N LEU A 198 -19.52 13.86 4.92
CA LEU A 198 -18.79 13.48 6.13
C LEU A 198 -17.92 14.64 6.65
N GLU A 199 -17.17 15.32 5.78
CA GLU A 199 -16.38 16.50 6.15
C GLU A 199 -17.28 17.58 6.79
N ALA A 200 -18.41 17.89 6.14
CA ALA A 200 -19.39 18.85 6.63
C ALA A 200 -20.00 18.43 7.98
N ALA A 201 -20.29 17.14 8.16
CA ALA A 201 -20.85 16.61 9.40
C ALA A 201 -19.86 16.65 10.57
N MET A 202 -18.57 16.39 10.32
CA MET A 202 -17.53 16.44 11.35
C MET A 202 -17.13 17.87 11.69
N GLY A 203 -17.31 18.82 10.77
CA GLY A 203 -16.92 20.23 10.95
C GLY A 203 -15.41 20.42 11.05
N TRP A 204 -14.64 19.49 10.51
CA TRP A 204 -13.17 19.53 10.53
C TRP A 204 -12.63 20.21 9.27
N PRO A 205 -11.47 20.89 9.37
CA PRO A 205 -10.76 21.30 8.17
C PRO A 205 -10.36 20.06 7.37
N ARG A 206 -10.41 20.15 6.04
CA ARG A 206 -10.08 19.04 5.12
C ARG A 206 -8.77 18.36 5.44
N ARG A 207 -7.75 19.16 5.78
CA ARG A 207 -6.41 18.69 6.18
C ARG A 207 -6.42 17.72 7.36
N ARG A 208 -7.32 17.90 8.33
CA ARG A 208 -7.52 16.98 9.46
C ARG A 208 -8.39 15.80 9.07
N PHE A 209 -9.42 16.06 8.25
CA PHE A 209 -10.39 15.05 7.83
C PHE A 209 -9.78 13.95 6.96
N ASN A 210 -8.96 14.30 5.97
CA ASN A 210 -8.43 13.34 5.00
C ASN A 210 -7.51 12.26 5.60
N PRO A 211 -6.56 12.57 6.51
CA PRO A 211 -5.80 11.55 7.22
C PRO A 211 -6.70 10.60 8.02
N ALA A 212 -7.72 11.11 8.72
CA ALA A 212 -8.67 10.29 9.45
C ALA A 212 -9.51 9.39 8.52
N LEU A 213 -9.98 9.94 7.40
CA LEU A 213 -10.75 9.21 6.39
C LEU A 213 -9.92 8.09 5.76
N ARG A 214 -8.64 8.33 5.48
CA ARG A 214 -7.70 7.32 4.99
C ARG A 214 -7.62 6.11 5.92
N VAL A 215 -7.47 6.34 7.23
CA VAL A 215 -7.44 5.25 8.22
C VAL A 215 -8.76 4.48 8.23
N VAL A 216 -9.90 5.18 8.19
CA VAL A 216 -11.23 4.55 8.14
C VAL A 216 -11.43 3.73 6.87
N ALA A 217 -10.96 4.23 5.72
CA ALA A 217 -11.09 3.58 4.42
C ALA A 217 -10.41 2.19 4.39
N GLN A 218 -9.34 1.98 5.17
CA GLN A 218 -8.68 0.66 5.29
C GLN A 218 -9.60 -0.44 5.85
N TYR A 219 -10.68 -0.07 6.55
CA TYR A 219 -11.64 -1.02 7.10
C TYR A 219 -12.75 -1.40 6.11
N ILE A 220 -12.86 -0.71 4.97
CA ILE A 220 -14.01 -0.73 4.06
C ILE A 220 -13.52 -1.13 2.67
N ARG A 221 -14.08 -2.20 2.11
CA ARG A 221 -13.68 -2.67 0.78
C ARG A 221 -14.20 -1.79 -0.35
N CYS A 222 -15.42 -1.28 -0.22
CA CYS A 222 -16.08 -0.51 -1.26
C CYS A 222 -15.90 0.98 -0.98
N VAL A 223 -14.90 1.55 -1.66
CA VAL A 223 -14.60 2.98 -1.66
C VAL A 223 -14.63 3.49 -3.09
N GLY A 224 -15.02 4.76 -3.26
CA GLY A 224 -14.97 5.43 -4.56
C GLY A 224 -13.65 6.17 -4.76
N ASP A 225 -13.11 6.10 -5.96
CA ASP A 225 -11.91 6.86 -6.36
C ASP A 225 -12.28 8.15 -7.12
N GLU A 226 -11.47 9.18 -6.99
CA GLU A 226 -11.59 10.42 -7.77
C GLU A 226 -10.45 10.54 -8.79
N LEU A 227 -10.76 11.04 -9.99
CA LEU A 227 -9.77 11.38 -11.00
C LEU A 227 -8.91 12.61 -10.62
N GLN A 228 -9.42 13.48 -9.74
CA GLN A 228 -8.74 14.66 -9.20
C GLN A 228 -9.02 14.74 -7.69
N PRO A 229 -8.17 14.14 -6.83
CA PRO A 229 -8.55 13.87 -5.45
C PRO A 229 -8.50 15.15 -4.62
N HIS A 230 -9.67 15.69 -4.30
CA HIS A 230 -9.81 16.59 -3.15
C HIS A 230 -9.94 15.81 -1.84
N TYR A 231 -10.31 14.54 -1.93
CA TYR A 231 -10.43 13.59 -0.83
C TYR A 231 -9.62 12.33 -1.10
N VAL A 232 -9.22 11.64 -0.03
CA VAL A 232 -8.52 10.35 -0.15
C VAL A 232 -9.42 9.29 -0.80
N VAL A 233 -10.72 9.35 -0.53
CA VAL A 233 -11.77 8.57 -1.21
C VAL A 233 -12.99 9.47 -1.39
N THR A 234 -13.77 9.27 -2.46
CA THR A 234 -14.97 10.09 -2.74
C THR A 234 -16.17 9.67 -1.91
N CYS A 235 -16.30 8.38 -1.65
CA CYS A 235 -17.37 7.83 -0.84
C CYS A 235 -16.94 6.51 -0.19
N VAL A 236 -17.67 6.12 0.87
CA VAL A 236 -17.51 4.85 1.54
C VAL A 236 -18.86 4.13 1.64
N LEU A 237 -18.87 2.82 1.38
CA LEU A 237 -20.07 1.98 1.43
C LEU A 237 -19.83 0.76 2.33
N PRO A 238 -19.90 0.93 3.67
CA PRO A 238 -19.64 -0.17 4.60
C PRO A 238 -20.76 -1.21 4.60
N THR A 239 -20.38 -2.48 4.55
CA THR A 239 -21.27 -3.63 4.82
C THR A 239 -21.53 -3.80 6.33
N SER A 240 -22.53 -4.62 6.70
CA SER A 240 -22.80 -4.96 8.12
C SER A 240 -21.58 -5.56 8.86
N ALA A 241 -20.75 -6.33 8.15
CA ALA A 241 -19.52 -6.88 8.70
C ALA A 241 -18.46 -5.78 8.95
N GLU A 242 -18.37 -4.82 8.04
CA GLU A 242 -17.46 -3.67 8.14
C GLU A 242 -17.88 -2.71 9.25
N PHE A 243 -19.17 -2.41 9.39
CA PHE A 243 -19.67 -1.68 10.56
C PHE A 243 -19.32 -2.36 11.89
N SER A 244 -19.29 -3.69 11.92
CA SER A 244 -18.87 -4.43 13.12
C SER A 244 -17.37 -4.29 13.41
N ARG A 245 -16.53 -4.15 12.37
CA ARG A 245 -15.10 -3.82 12.52
C ARG A 245 -14.92 -2.37 12.97
N LEU A 246 -15.57 -1.42 12.29
CA LEU A 246 -15.55 0.01 12.63
C LEU A 246 -16.01 0.26 14.07
N ARG A 247 -17.03 -0.44 14.55
CA ARG A 247 -17.49 -0.34 15.95
C ARG A 247 -16.43 -0.80 16.96
N ARG A 248 -15.65 -1.84 16.65
CA ARG A 248 -14.57 -2.30 17.53
C ARG A 248 -13.42 -1.30 17.53
N PHE A 249 -13.02 -0.86 16.34
CA PHE A 249 -12.02 0.18 16.17
C PHE A 249 -12.36 1.47 16.92
N ALA A 250 -13.60 1.98 16.76
CA ALA A 250 -14.10 3.15 17.49
C ALA A 250 -14.10 2.98 19.01
N ALA A 251 -14.22 1.74 19.52
CA ALA A 251 -14.16 1.43 20.93
C ALA A 251 -12.73 1.19 21.45
N GLY A 252 -11.71 1.31 20.60
CA GLY A 252 -10.31 0.99 20.93
C GLY A 252 -10.05 -0.50 21.17
N ARG A 253 -10.81 -1.39 20.50
CA ARG A 253 -10.76 -2.86 20.69
C ARG A 253 -10.50 -3.63 19.41
#